data_AF-A0A929H2M8-F1
#
_entry.id   AF-A0A929H2M8-F1
#
_cell.length_a   1.000
_cell.length_b   1.000
_cell.length_c   1.000
_cell.angle_alpha   90.00
_cell.angle_beta   90.00
_cell.angle_gamma   90.00
#
_symmetry.space_group_name_H-M   'P 1'
#
loop_
_entity.id
_entity.type
_entity.pdbx_description
1 polymer ?
#
loop_
_entity_poly.entity_id
_entity_poly.type
_entity_poly.pdbx_seq_one_letter_code
_entity_poly.pdbx_strand_id
1 'polypeptide(L)'
;MKNIIYLGELSADLVQDMMINLKKYNINYSITFSYKSSYDGKNKDVVVKENVSINDTTWDFCLTVSDEELGTALQLFCNTNPLEVIAILQPRAFDFISTRNLNAMIKIEYSENDPDYNKTMIVSITRMDSTSRQYMSNLKFFAGKNSDIISLYGNSIHPHMALLNENHNSGRCFCFQARNNVPRDIAIARIALPTILQTDMSNIWVDFSVDKVLTEEIDIVYANVNQSTLTGIKELFLANAIGPAYFTGEQGFVSNAGNIPDDEGFTQDFMDMTGLSPWAPSEINQMTIIFSTDSTVIN
;
A
#
# COMPACT_ATOMS: atom_id res chain seq x y z
N MET A 1 4.04 -4.50 -8.90
CA MET A 1 3.89 -5.50 -7.82
C MET A 1 5.15 -5.64 -6.97
N LYS A 2 6.36 -5.79 -7.54
CA LYS A 2 7.64 -5.76 -6.77
C LYS A 2 7.75 -4.60 -5.78
N ASN A 3 7.32 -3.40 -6.18
CA ASN A 3 7.32 -2.23 -5.31
C ASN A 3 6.39 -2.35 -4.09
N ILE A 4 5.25 -3.03 -4.21
CA ILE A 4 4.29 -3.17 -3.09
C ILE A 4 4.82 -4.19 -2.08
N ILE A 5 5.36 -5.32 -2.55
CA ILE A 5 5.98 -6.33 -1.69
C ILE A 5 7.18 -5.72 -0.95
N TYR A 6 8.06 -5.03 -1.68
CA TYR A 6 9.20 -4.34 -1.09
C TYR A 6 8.79 -3.25 -0.08
N LEU A 7 7.75 -2.47 -0.36
CA LEU A 7 7.22 -1.48 0.59
C LEU A 7 6.63 -2.14 1.84
N GLY A 8 5.98 -3.30 1.70
CA GLY A 8 5.49 -4.09 2.82
C GLY A 8 6.62 -4.62 3.69
N GLU A 9 7.66 -5.21 3.09
CA GLU A 9 8.86 -5.68 3.79
C GLU A 9 9.55 -4.54 4.54
N LEU A 10 9.82 -3.42 3.86
CA LEU A 10 10.44 -2.25 4.50
C LEU A 10 9.58 -1.69 5.64
N SER A 11 8.25 -1.71 5.50
CA SER A 11 7.35 -1.25 6.57
C SER A 11 7.40 -2.17 7.78
N ALA A 12 7.46 -3.49 7.55
CA ALA A 12 7.61 -4.48 8.61
C ALA A 12 8.97 -4.36 9.31
N ASP A 13 10.07 -4.23 8.55
CA ASP A 13 11.42 -4.02 9.07
C ASP A 13 11.49 -2.73 9.90
N LEU A 14 10.90 -1.64 9.40
CA LEU A 14 10.86 -0.36 10.11
C LEU A 14 10.15 -0.48 11.46
N VAL A 15 8.96 -1.10 11.49
CA VAL A 15 8.22 -1.33 12.73
C VAL A 15 9.01 -2.24 13.67
N GLN A 16 9.58 -3.32 13.15
CA GLN A 16 10.39 -4.26 13.94
C GLN A 16 11.63 -3.59 14.53
N ASP A 17 12.39 -2.84 13.74
CA ASP A 17 13.60 -2.14 14.18
C ASP A 17 13.28 -1.07 15.21
N MET A 18 12.17 -0.35 15.05
CA MET A 18 11.67 0.59 16.06
C MET A 18 11.40 -0.14 17.38
N MET A 19 10.67 -1.26 17.34
CA MET A 19 10.34 -2.04 18.53
C MET A 19 11.59 -2.64 19.20
N ILE A 20 12.54 -3.17 18.41
CA ILE A 20 13.80 -3.71 18.90
C ILE A 20 14.62 -2.61 19.58
N ASN A 21 14.71 -1.42 18.98
CA ASN A 21 15.50 -0.34 19.54
C ASN A 21 14.85 0.25 20.81
N LEU A 22 13.53 0.42 20.84
CA LEU A 22 12.80 0.81 22.05
C LEU A 22 13.12 -0.15 23.21
N LYS A 23 13.08 -1.46 22.94
CA LYS A 23 13.43 -2.49 23.91
C LYS A 23 14.92 -2.47 24.30
N LYS A 24 15.83 -2.36 23.32
CA LYS A 24 17.29 -2.39 23.52
C LYS A 24 17.77 -1.22 24.38
N TYR A 25 17.24 -0.03 24.13
CA TYR A 25 17.58 1.17 24.91
C TYR A 25 16.76 1.29 26.20
N ASN A 26 15.95 0.27 26.51
CA ASN A 26 15.11 0.21 27.69
C ASN A 26 14.27 1.49 27.84
N ILE A 27 13.74 1.98 26.71
CA ILE A 27 12.81 3.09 26.66
C ILE A 27 11.45 2.52 27.09
N ASN A 28 11.32 2.30 28.39
CA ASN A 28 10.11 1.82 29.06
C ASN A 28 9.55 2.85 30.05
N TYR A 29 10.00 4.10 29.92
CA TYR A 29 9.51 5.26 30.65
C TYR A 29 9.64 6.50 29.77
N SER A 30 8.91 7.54 30.15
CA SER A 30 8.98 8.84 29.50
C SER A 30 10.42 9.40 29.51
N ILE A 31 10.99 9.68 28.32
CA ILE A 31 12.36 10.16 28.15
C ILE A 31 12.40 11.29 27.12
N THR A 32 13.35 12.21 27.27
CA THR A 32 13.63 13.24 26.26
C THR A 32 15.14 13.35 26.06
N PHE A 33 15.57 13.34 24.81
CA PHE A 33 16.97 13.55 24.44
C PHE A 33 17.07 14.12 23.03
N SER A 34 18.24 14.67 22.71
CA SER A 34 18.53 15.21 21.38
C SER A 34 19.79 14.55 20.82
N TYR A 35 19.85 14.36 19.51
CA TYR A 35 21.05 13.89 18.82
C TYR A 35 21.25 14.63 17.51
N LYS A 36 22.50 14.73 17.05
CA LYS A 36 22.81 15.27 15.73
C LYS A 36 22.77 14.13 14.71
N SER A 37 21.89 14.24 13.72
CA SER A 37 21.74 13.26 12.65
C SER A 37 23.01 13.19 11.80
N SER A 38 23.51 11.98 11.55
CA SER A 38 24.64 11.76 10.64
C SER A 38 24.27 11.88 9.17
N TYR A 39 22.97 11.89 8.85
CA TYR A 39 22.48 11.90 7.47
C TYR A 39 22.41 13.32 6.88
N ASP A 40 21.88 14.27 7.65
CA ASP A 40 21.68 15.66 7.21
C ASP A 40 22.40 16.69 8.11
N GLY A 41 23.06 16.23 9.18
CA GLY A 41 23.78 17.09 10.11
C GLY A 41 22.89 17.93 11.02
N LYS A 42 21.56 17.72 11.01
CA LYS A 42 20.59 18.49 11.80
C LYS A 42 20.37 17.88 13.18
N ASN A 43 19.99 18.71 14.14
CA ASN A 43 19.56 18.22 15.45
C ASN A 43 18.16 17.59 15.36
N LYS A 44 18.01 16.44 16.01
CA LYS A 44 16.76 15.70 16.15
C LYS A 44 16.42 15.61 17.63
N ASP A 45 15.23 16.05 17.99
CA ASP A 45 14.71 15.96 19.35
C ASP A 45 13.77 14.76 19.44
N VAL A 46 14.00 13.90 20.43
CA VAL A 46 13.21 12.70 20.69
C VAL A 46 12.50 12.86 22.02
N VAL A 47 11.18 12.70 22.00
CA VAL A 47 10.32 12.74 23.19
C VAL A 47 9.52 11.44 23.23
N VAL A 48 9.55 10.75 24.35
CA VAL A 48 8.69 9.60 24.64
C VAL A 48 7.82 9.94 25.83
N LYS A 49 6.52 9.72 25.68
CA LYS A 49 5.50 9.92 26.71
C LYS A 49 4.74 8.63 26.93
N GLU A 50 4.23 8.45 28.14
CA GLU A 50 3.38 7.32 28.52
C GLU A 50 1.92 7.76 28.67
N ASN A 51 0.99 6.82 28.47
CA ASN A 51 -0.45 7.01 28.70
C ASN A 51 -1.01 8.24 27.96
N VAL A 52 -0.65 8.40 26.68
CA VAL A 52 -1.08 9.53 25.87
C VAL A 52 -2.44 9.23 25.25
N SER A 53 -3.42 10.10 25.47
CA SER A 53 -4.75 9.96 24.88
C SER A 53 -4.87 10.79 23.60
N ILE A 54 -5.17 10.13 22.47
CA ILE A 54 -5.43 10.76 21.17
C ILE A 54 -6.61 10.07 20.52
N ASN A 55 -7.57 10.88 20.02
CA ASN A 55 -8.76 10.40 19.31
C ASN A 55 -9.51 9.29 20.09
N ASP A 56 -9.73 9.53 21.38
CA ASP A 56 -10.39 8.62 22.34
C ASP A 56 -9.67 7.29 22.61
N THR A 57 -8.46 7.09 22.06
CA THR A 57 -7.59 5.96 22.37
C THR A 57 -6.48 6.41 23.31
N THR A 58 -6.32 5.71 24.43
CA THR A 58 -5.15 5.84 25.29
C THR A 58 -4.07 4.88 24.81
N TRP A 59 -2.90 5.44 24.51
CA TRP A 59 -1.72 4.70 24.06
C TRP A 59 -0.73 4.50 25.21
N ASP A 60 -0.22 3.28 25.37
CA ASP A 60 0.81 2.98 26.39
C ASP A 60 2.01 3.91 26.21
N PHE A 61 2.47 4.07 24.96
CA PHE A 61 3.60 4.90 24.59
C PHE A 61 3.33 5.75 23.36
N CYS A 62 3.84 6.98 23.39
CA CYS A 62 3.94 7.87 22.24
C CYS A 62 5.38 8.36 22.11
N LEU A 63 6.06 8.00 21.02
CA LEU A 63 7.36 8.53 20.64
C LEU A 63 7.18 9.58 19.55
N THR A 64 7.82 10.74 19.71
CA THR A 64 7.87 11.81 18.71
C THR A 64 9.32 12.16 18.44
N VAL A 65 9.71 12.19 17.17
CA VAL A 65 11.00 12.74 16.72
C VAL A 65 10.72 14.01 15.94
N SER A 66 11.39 15.08 16.28
CA SER A 66 11.29 16.38 15.61
C SER A 66 12.63 16.79 15.02
N ASP A 67 12.60 17.32 13.79
CA ASP A 67 13.69 18.06 13.15
C ASP A 67 13.65 19.53 13.55
N GLU A 68 14.82 20.12 13.78
CA GLU A 68 14.93 21.52 14.23
C GLU A 68 14.34 22.55 13.24
N GLU A 69 14.24 22.22 11.95
CA GLU A 69 13.69 23.11 10.91
C GLU A 69 12.33 22.65 10.36
N LEU A 70 12.14 21.35 10.18
CA LEU A 70 11.00 20.79 9.46
C LEU A 70 9.85 20.34 10.37
N GLY A 71 10.02 20.43 11.70
CA GLY A 71 9.02 19.99 12.66
C GLY A 71 9.03 18.48 12.86
N THR A 72 7.86 17.87 13.08
CA THR A 72 7.78 16.42 13.37
C THR A 72 8.27 15.58 12.19
N ALA A 73 9.23 14.69 12.45
CA ALA A 73 9.76 13.73 11.50
C ALA A 73 9.11 12.36 11.62
N LEU A 74 8.85 11.93 12.86
CA LEU A 74 8.20 10.67 13.19
C LEU A 74 7.29 10.83 14.39
N GLN A 75 6.15 10.17 14.33
CA GLN A 75 5.29 9.95 15.48
C GLN A 75 4.92 8.48 15.52
N LEU A 76 5.14 7.84 16.66
CA LEU A 76 4.85 6.43 16.88
C LEU A 76 3.97 6.30 18.12
N PHE A 77 2.83 5.65 17.95
CA PHE A 77 1.92 5.24 19.01
C PHE A 77 1.99 3.74 19.16
N CYS A 78 2.04 3.25 20.40
CA CYS A 78 2.18 1.83 20.67
C CYS A 78 1.36 1.43 21.91
N ASN A 79 0.53 0.40 21.75
CA ASN A 79 -0.02 -0.42 22.82
C ASN A 79 0.72 -1.75 22.84
N THR A 80 0.99 -2.28 24.02
CA THR A 80 1.81 -3.48 24.18
C THR A 80 1.00 -4.76 24.34
N ASN A 81 -0.28 -4.67 24.69
CA ASN A 81 -1.15 -5.84 24.86
C ASN A 81 -2.65 -5.51 24.67
N PRO A 82 -3.27 -5.92 23.55
CA PRO A 82 -2.65 -6.48 22.35
C PRO A 82 -1.68 -5.49 21.70
N LEU A 83 -0.73 -5.99 20.90
CA LEU A 83 0.22 -5.11 20.21
C LEU A 83 -0.49 -4.34 19.09
N GLU A 84 -0.52 -3.01 19.22
CA GLU A 84 -1.05 -2.10 18.21
C GLU A 84 -0.07 -0.95 18.02
N VAL A 85 0.26 -0.63 16.77
CA VAL A 85 1.25 0.39 16.44
C VAL A 85 0.71 1.30 15.34
N ILE A 86 0.84 2.61 15.52
CA ILE A 86 0.67 3.59 14.44
C ILE A 86 1.96 4.38 14.32
N ALA A 87 2.64 4.26 13.18
CA ALA A 87 3.82 5.05 12.84
C ALA A 87 3.50 6.00 11.69
N ILE A 88 3.73 7.30 11.90
CA ILE A 88 3.60 8.36 10.89
C ILE A 88 4.98 8.94 10.65
N LEU A 89 5.39 9.06 9.38
CA LEU A 89 6.73 9.49 8.99
C LEU A 89 6.70 10.53 7.89
N GLN A 90 7.60 11.50 8.01
CA GLN A 90 7.97 12.44 6.97
C GLN A 90 9.45 12.23 6.59
N PRO A 91 9.76 11.45 5.53
CA PRO A 91 11.14 11.08 5.19
C PRO A 91 12.11 12.27 5.05
N ARG A 92 11.64 13.38 4.48
CA ARG A 92 12.45 14.60 4.31
C ARG A 92 12.96 15.17 5.63
N ALA A 93 12.22 14.99 6.72
CA ALA A 93 12.62 15.47 8.04
C ALA A 93 13.67 14.57 8.71
N PHE A 94 13.92 13.36 8.20
CA PHE A 94 15.04 12.51 8.62
C PHE A 94 16.32 12.78 7.82
N ASP A 95 16.18 12.89 6.50
CA ASP A 95 17.29 13.13 5.59
C ASP A 95 16.84 14.05 4.46
N PHE A 96 17.11 15.34 4.60
CA PHE A 96 16.79 16.33 3.57
C PHE A 96 17.62 16.14 2.29
N ILE A 97 18.84 15.61 2.41
CA ILE A 97 19.85 15.62 1.34
C ILE A 97 19.55 14.50 0.33
N SER A 98 19.23 13.31 0.81
CA SER A 98 19.05 12.13 -0.05
C SER A 98 17.59 11.82 -0.39
N THR A 99 16.61 12.44 0.30
CA THR A 99 15.19 12.16 0.08
C THR A 99 14.74 12.65 -1.30
N ARG A 100 14.26 11.72 -2.13
CA ARG A 100 13.69 12.03 -3.46
C ARG A 100 12.27 12.60 -3.39
N ASN A 101 11.40 11.98 -2.59
CA ASN A 101 10.00 12.40 -2.46
C ASN A 101 9.84 13.36 -1.28
N LEU A 102 10.23 14.62 -1.50
CA LEU A 102 10.34 15.63 -0.44
C LEU A 102 9.03 15.91 0.33
N ASN A 103 7.88 15.68 -0.30
CA ASN A 103 6.57 15.94 0.30
C ASN A 103 5.87 14.68 0.79
N ALA A 104 6.49 13.50 0.64
CA ALA A 104 5.85 12.25 0.98
C ALA A 104 5.57 12.17 2.48
N MET A 105 4.40 11.64 2.80
CA MET A 105 4.02 11.23 4.15
C MET A 105 3.68 9.75 4.11
N ILE A 106 4.17 9.01 5.10
CA ILE A 106 3.95 7.57 5.24
C ILE A 106 3.23 7.34 6.57
N LYS A 107 2.20 6.48 6.56
CA LYS A 107 1.53 5.99 7.77
C LYS A 107 1.48 4.47 7.70
N ILE A 108 1.94 3.83 8.76
CA ILE A 108 1.90 2.38 8.95
C ILE A 108 1.06 2.13 10.19
N GLU A 109 0.05 1.29 10.06
CA GLU A 109 -0.84 0.86 11.14
C GLU A 109 -0.70 -0.64 11.25
N TYR A 110 -0.40 -1.16 12.43
CA TYR A 110 -0.28 -2.58 12.73
C TYR A 110 -1.17 -2.91 13.92
N SER A 111 -1.85 -4.06 13.87
CA SER A 111 -2.66 -4.52 14.99
C SER A 111 -2.67 -6.05 15.08
N GLU A 112 -2.56 -6.56 16.31
CA GLU A 112 -2.87 -7.96 16.67
C GLU A 112 -4.31 -8.12 17.20
N ASN A 113 -5.11 -7.06 17.13
CA ASN A 113 -6.47 -6.98 17.64
C ASN A 113 -7.49 -6.88 16.49
N ASP A 114 -7.56 -7.94 15.68
CA ASP A 114 -8.51 -8.03 14.58
C ASP A 114 -9.35 -9.33 14.71
N PRO A 115 -10.66 -9.28 14.47
CA PRO A 115 -11.53 -10.46 14.62
C PRO A 115 -11.30 -11.52 13.54
N ASP A 116 -10.83 -11.13 12.35
CA ASP A 116 -10.71 -12.00 11.17
C ASP A 116 -9.26 -12.43 10.90
N TYR A 117 -8.29 -11.68 11.43
CA TYR A 117 -6.86 -11.90 11.22
C TYR A 117 -6.09 -11.99 12.53
N ASN A 118 -5.04 -12.82 12.58
CA ASN A 118 -4.13 -12.83 13.73
C ASN A 118 -3.32 -11.54 13.83
N LYS A 119 -3.00 -10.95 12.67
CA LYS A 119 -2.20 -9.73 12.54
C LYS A 119 -2.63 -8.97 11.29
N THR A 120 -2.70 -7.65 11.38
CA THR A 120 -3.00 -6.78 10.25
C THR A 120 -1.98 -5.67 10.13
N MET A 121 -1.81 -5.18 8.91
CA MET A 121 -1.03 -4.00 8.59
C MET A 121 -1.74 -3.19 7.51
N ILE A 122 -1.83 -1.87 7.71
CA ILE A 122 -2.22 -0.91 6.67
C ILE A 122 -1.05 0.02 6.44
N VAL A 123 -0.64 0.14 5.18
CA VAL A 123 0.38 1.09 4.76
C VAL A 123 -0.26 2.13 3.85
N SER A 124 -0.12 3.39 4.21
CA SER A 124 -0.59 4.55 3.46
C SER A 124 0.58 5.45 3.12
N ILE A 125 0.68 5.87 1.86
CA ILE A 125 1.67 6.83 1.38
C ILE A 125 0.91 7.92 0.61
N THR A 126 1.21 9.18 0.88
CA THR A 126 0.63 10.32 0.16
C THR A 126 1.71 11.26 -0.34
N ARG A 127 1.37 12.10 -1.32
CA ARG A 127 2.20 13.22 -1.80
C ARG A 127 3.58 12.80 -2.31
N MET A 128 3.69 11.60 -2.90
CA MET A 128 4.85 11.27 -3.71
C MET A 128 4.88 12.19 -4.94
N ASP A 129 6.09 12.52 -5.39
CA ASP A 129 6.26 13.39 -6.55
C ASP A 129 5.75 12.67 -7.80
N SER A 130 4.56 13.07 -8.26
CA SER A 130 3.87 12.44 -9.37
C SER A 130 4.14 13.12 -10.72
N THR A 131 5.19 13.94 -10.85
CA THR A 131 5.41 14.74 -12.06
C THR A 131 5.68 13.93 -13.34
N SER A 132 5.94 12.62 -13.25
CA SER A 132 6.05 11.74 -14.42
C SER A 132 4.80 10.87 -14.65
N ARG A 133 4.60 10.50 -15.92
CA ARG A 133 3.50 9.64 -16.41
C ARG A 133 3.36 8.30 -15.67
N GLN A 134 4.45 7.79 -15.10
CA GLN A 134 4.48 6.47 -14.45
C GLN A 134 4.65 6.56 -12.93
N TYR A 135 4.62 7.77 -12.36
CA TYR A 135 4.71 7.93 -10.91
C TYR A 135 3.35 7.83 -10.24
N MET A 136 3.39 7.16 -9.10
CA MET A 136 2.32 7.06 -8.14
C MET A 136 2.31 8.33 -7.27
N SER A 137 1.14 8.94 -7.03
CA SER A 137 0.99 10.03 -6.06
C SER A 137 0.70 9.49 -4.66
N ASN A 138 -0.24 8.54 -4.57
CA ASN A 138 -0.76 7.96 -3.34
C ASN A 138 -0.83 6.43 -3.43
N LEU A 139 -0.62 5.75 -2.29
CA LEU A 139 -0.77 4.30 -2.11
C LEU A 139 -1.52 4.05 -0.82
N LYS A 140 -2.49 3.14 -0.82
CA LYS A 140 -3.02 2.54 0.40
C LYS A 140 -3.17 1.05 0.19
N PHE A 141 -2.63 0.24 1.08
CA PHE A 141 -2.87 -1.20 1.04
C PHE A 141 -2.99 -1.80 2.43
N PHE A 142 -3.79 -2.86 2.51
CA PHE A 142 -3.98 -3.71 3.65
C PHE A 142 -3.25 -5.04 3.43
N ALA A 143 -2.67 -5.59 4.49
CA ALA A 143 -2.14 -6.94 4.59
C ALA A 143 -2.65 -7.58 5.89
N GLY A 144 -3.39 -8.68 5.77
CA GLY A 144 -3.90 -9.45 6.91
C GLY A 144 -3.35 -10.86 6.89
N LYS A 145 -2.83 -11.33 8.02
CA LYS A 145 -2.38 -12.72 8.18
C LYS A 145 -3.37 -13.48 9.05
N ASN A 146 -3.93 -14.56 8.50
CA ASN A 146 -4.74 -15.53 9.23
C ASN A 146 -4.12 -16.92 9.05
N SER A 147 -3.47 -17.41 10.11
CA SER A 147 -2.63 -18.60 10.11
C SER A 147 -1.61 -18.57 8.97
N ASP A 148 -1.82 -19.42 7.97
CA ASP A 148 -0.94 -19.65 6.84
C ASP A 148 -1.31 -18.82 5.60
N ILE A 149 -2.42 -18.09 5.68
CA ILE A 149 -2.93 -17.27 4.58
C ILE A 149 -2.62 -15.80 4.84
N ILE A 150 -2.04 -15.16 3.84
CA ILE A 150 -1.90 -13.71 3.78
C ILE A 150 -2.90 -13.18 2.76
N SER A 151 -3.76 -12.27 3.18
CA SER A 151 -4.69 -11.54 2.32
C SER A 151 -4.21 -10.11 2.13
N LEU A 152 -4.31 -9.61 0.90
CA LEU A 152 -3.84 -8.29 0.51
C LEU A 152 -4.92 -7.61 -0.33
N TYR A 153 -5.11 -6.31 -0.14
CA TYR A 153 -5.84 -5.48 -1.11
C TYR A 153 -5.40 -4.02 -1.01
N GLY A 154 -5.67 -3.24 -2.04
CA GLY A 154 -5.34 -1.82 -2.01
C GLY A 154 -5.45 -1.10 -3.34
N ASN A 155 -4.94 0.12 -3.33
CA ASN A 155 -5.02 1.07 -4.41
C ASN A 155 -3.67 1.78 -4.57
N SER A 156 -3.17 1.90 -5.79
CA SER A 156 -2.13 2.88 -6.14
C SER A 156 -2.66 3.88 -7.14
N ILE A 157 -2.45 5.16 -6.90
CA ILE A 157 -2.98 6.28 -7.71
C ILE A 157 -1.88 6.81 -8.59
N HIS A 158 -2.10 6.83 -9.91
CA HIS A 158 -1.16 7.32 -10.91
C HIS A 158 -1.84 8.43 -11.74
N PRO A 159 -1.75 9.71 -11.31
CA PRO A 159 -2.56 10.79 -11.87
C PRO A 159 -2.37 11.03 -13.36
N HIS A 160 -1.18 10.74 -13.88
CA HIS A 160 -0.82 10.98 -15.28
C HIS A 160 -0.66 9.70 -16.09
N MET A 161 -0.98 8.53 -15.53
CA MET A 161 -0.80 7.28 -16.25
C MET A 161 -1.81 7.13 -17.37
N ALA A 162 -1.28 6.70 -18.51
CA ALA A 162 -2.01 6.19 -19.65
C ALA A 162 -1.28 4.94 -20.15
N LEU A 163 -2.01 3.90 -20.58
CA LEU A 163 -1.41 2.61 -20.94
C LEU A 163 -0.94 2.60 -22.39
N LEU A 164 -1.90 2.73 -23.32
CA LEU A 164 -1.70 2.78 -24.77
C LEU A 164 -2.22 4.11 -25.35
N ASN A 165 -3.41 4.55 -24.91
CA ASN A 165 -4.00 5.80 -25.38
C ASN A 165 -3.34 7.00 -24.70
N GLU A 166 -2.39 7.65 -25.37
CA GLU A 166 -1.67 8.81 -24.82
C GLU A 166 -2.56 10.02 -24.51
N ASN A 167 -3.75 10.09 -25.11
CA ASN A 167 -4.72 11.15 -24.84
C ASN A 167 -5.56 10.88 -23.58
N HIS A 168 -5.39 9.73 -22.92
CA HIS A 168 -6.06 9.44 -21.65
C HIS A 168 -5.49 10.33 -20.54
N ASN A 169 -6.30 11.25 -20.03
CA ASN A 169 -5.88 12.29 -19.09
C ASN A 169 -6.47 12.15 -17.68
N SER A 170 -7.29 11.12 -17.44
CA SER A 170 -7.98 10.91 -16.15
C SER A 170 -7.18 10.09 -15.14
N GLY A 171 -5.90 9.82 -15.45
CA GLY A 171 -5.04 8.94 -14.67
C GLY A 171 -5.56 7.50 -14.58
N ARG A 172 -4.82 6.67 -13.85
CA ARG A 172 -5.23 5.28 -13.54
C ARG A 172 -5.02 4.99 -12.07
N CYS A 173 -5.90 4.17 -11.52
CA CYS A 173 -5.68 3.53 -10.24
C CYS A 173 -5.48 2.05 -10.46
N PHE A 174 -4.42 1.46 -9.90
CA PHE A 174 -4.37 0.00 -9.76
C PHE A 174 -5.09 -0.38 -8.49
N CYS A 175 -6.30 -0.89 -8.64
CA CYS A 175 -7.01 -1.57 -7.57
C CYS A 175 -6.59 -3.04 -7.60
N PHE A 176 -6.16 -3.60 -6.48
CA PHE A 176 -5.68 -4.97 -6.42
C PHE A 176 -6.21 -5.69 -5.20
N GLN A 177 -6.36 -7.01 -5.35
CA GLN A 177 -6.60 -7.95 -4.27
C GLN A 177 -5.77 -9.21 -4.53
N ALA A 178 -5.29 -9.85 -3.47
CA ALA A 178 -4.52 -11.07 -3.58
C ALA A 178 -4.62 -11.92 -2.30
N ARG A 179 -4.34 -13.20 -2.45
CA ARG A 179 -4.07 -14.12 -1.35
C ARG A 179 -2.82 -14.92 -1.63
N ASN A 180 -2.09 -15.25 -0.57
CA ASN A 180 -0.96 -16.15 -0.60
C ASN A 180 -1.14 -17.23 0.48
N ASN A 181 -0.83 -18.47 0.13
CA ASN A 181 -0.69 -19.58 1.07
C ASN A 181 0.80 -19.81 1.29
N VAL A 182 1.29 -19.46 2.48
CA VAL A 182 2.73 -19.42 2.77
C VAL A 182 3.36 -20.83 2.72
N PRO A 183 2.82 -21.87 3.38
CA PRO A 183 3.43 -23.20 3.35
C PRO A 183 3.43 -23.85 1.97
N ARG A 184 2.42 -23.55 1.13
CA ARG A 184 2.32 -24.11 -0.23
C ARG A 184 3.02 -23.26 -1.28
N ASP A 185 3.45 -22.06 -0.92
CA ASP A 185 4.08 -21.10 -1.82
C ASP A 185 3.25 -20.86 -3.11
N ILE A 186 1.95 -20.68 -2.93
CA ILE A 186 1.01 -20.36 -4.02
C ILE A 186 0.32 -19.03 -3.77
N ALA A 187 -0.05 -18.33 -4.83
CA ALA A 187 -0.80 -17.08 -4.72
C ALA A 187 -1.83 -16.91 -5.83
N ILE A 188 -2.86 -16.13 -5.53
CA ILE A 188 -3.86 -15.66 -6.48
C ILE A 188 -3.92 -14.14 -6.38
N ALA A 189 -3.99 -13.44 -7.52
CA ALA A 189 -4.12 -11.99 -7.55
C ALA A 189 -5.09 -11.53 -8.63
N ARG A 190 -5.75 -10.41 -8.39
CA ARG A 190 -6.61 -9.73 -9.37
C ARG A 190 -6.33 -8.23 -9.35
N ILE A 191 -6.35 -7.63 -10.53
CA ILE A 191 -6.15 -6.19 -10.73
C ILE A 191 -7.32 -5.62 -11.53
N ALA A 192 -7.74 -4.42 -11.15
CA ALA A 192 -8.60 -3.55 -11.95
C ALA A 192 -7.93 -2.19 -12.13
N LEU A 193 -8.23 -1.53 -13.25
CA LEU A 193 -7.59 -0.28 -13.72
C LEU A 193 -8.59 0.88 -13.93
N PRO A 194 -9.44 1.22 -12.93
CA PRO A 194 -10.33 2.37 -13.06
C PRO A 194 -9.56 3.70 -13.16
N THR A 195 -10.30 4.76 -13.48
CA THR A 195 -9.78 6.13 -13.33
C THR A 195 -9.59 6.49 -11.86
N ILE A 196 -8.79 7.52 -11.58
CA ILE A 196 -8.57 8.00 -10.20
C ILE A 196 -9.82 8.65 -9.57
N LEU A 197 -10.86 8.88 -10.37
CA LEU A 197 -12.12 9.51 -9.95
C LEU A 197 -13.24 8.50 -9.65
N GLN A 198 -12.97 7.20 -9.81
CA GLN A 198 -13.95 6.15 -9.57
C GLN A 198 -14.44 6.16 -8.11
N THR A 199 -15.75 6.05 -7.94
CA THR A 199 -16.46 6.01 -6.65
C THR A 199 -17.25 4.72 -6.48
N ASP A 200 -17.92 4.24 -7.54
CA ASP A 200 -18.69 2.98 -7.50
C ASP A 200 -17.74 1.78 -7.62
N MET A 201 -17.80 0.90 -6.62
CA MET A 201 -16.94 -0.28 -6.53
C MET A 201 -17.68 -1.59 -6.85
N SER A 202 -18.99 -1.55 -7.10
CA SER A 202 -19.86 -2.73 -7.21
C SER A 202 -19.40 -3.71 -8.30
N ASN A 203 -19.01 -3.20 -9.47
CA ASN A 203 -18.58 -4.00 -10.61
C ASN A 203 -17.12 -3.75 -11.00
N ILE A 204 -16.29 -3.24 -10.07
CA ILE A 204 -14.94 -2.78 -10.40
C ILE A 204 -14.10 -3.85 -11.12
N TRP A 205 -14.26 -5.10 -10.71
CA TRP A 205 -13.49 -6.22 -11.24
C TRP A 205 -13.93 -6.73 -12.60
N VAL A 206 -15.10 -6.29 -13.07
CA VAL A 206 -15.67 -6.64 -14.39
C VAL A 206 -15.54 -5.45 -15.32
N ASP A 207 -15.92 -4.26 -14.87
CA ASP A 207 -15.95 -3.06 -15.70
C ASP A 207 -14.58 -2.43 -15.92
N PHE A 208 -13.67 -2.65 -14.98
CA PHE A 208 -12.31 -2.14 -15.07
C PHE A 208 -11.27 -3.25 -15.02
N SER A 209 -11.65 -4.48 -15.41
CA SER A 209 -10.68 -5.56 -15.57
C SER A 209 -9.57 -5.16 -16.55
N VAL A 210 -8.35 -5.68 -16.34
CA VAL A 210 -7.19 -5.29 -17.16
C VAL A 210 -7.45 -5.56 -18.64
N ASP A 211 -8.05 -6.70 -18.98
CA ASP A 211 -8.40 -7.06 -20.35
C ASP A 211 -9.44 -6.11 -20.96
N LYS A 212 -10.47 -5.70 -20.20
CA LYS A 212 -11.49 -4.76 -20.68
C LYS A 212 -10.89 -3.38 -20.95
N VAL A 213 -10.13 -2.84 -19.99
CA VAL A 213 -9.47 -1.53 -20.13
C VAL A 213 -8.47 -1.53 -21.29
N LEU A 214 -7.65 -2.59 -21.42
CA LEU A 214 -6.73 -2.71 -22.55
C LEU A 214 -7.48 -2.84 -23.88
N THR A 215 -8.57 -3.59 -23.94
CA THR A 215 -9.39 -3.72 -25.15
C THR A 215 -9.92 -2.35 -25.60
N GLU A 216 -10.47 -1.57 -24.68
CA GLU A 216 -10.97 -0.22 -24.95
C GLU A 216 -9.86 0.70 -25.46
N GLU A 217 -8.68 0.68 -24.83
CA GLU A 217 -7.56 1.49 -25.28
C GLU A 217 -7.00 1.04 -26.64
N ILE A 218 -6.93 -0.27 -26.91
CA ILE A 218 -6.53 -0.82 -28.22
C ILE A 218 -7.51 -0.37 -29.31
N ASP A 219 -8.82 -0.46 -29.05
CA ASP A 219 -9.84 -0.07 -30.03
C ASP A 219 -9.78 1.42 -30.37
N ILE A 220 -9.42 2.27 -29.41
CA ILE A 220 -9.21 3.71 -29.64
C ILE A 220 -7.95 3.96 -30.46
N VAL A 221 -6.81 3.38 -30.05
CA VAL A 221 -5.50 3.66 -30.67
C VAL A 221 -5.41 3.09 -32.09
N TYR A 222 -5.99 1.91 -32.32
CA TYR A 222 -5.93 1.18 -33.58
C TYR A 222 -7.23 1.23 -34.38
N ALA A 223 -8.10 2.23 -34.16
CA ALA A 223 -9.41 2.36 -34.81
C ALA A 223 -9.38 2.27 -36.36
N ASN A 224 -8.25 2.62 -36.98
CA ASN A 224 -8.08 2.66 -38.44
C ASN A 224 -7.42 1.41 -39.04
N VAL A 225 -7.11 0.39 -38.24
CA VAL A 225 -6.54 -0.87 -38.76
C VAL A 225 -7.66 -1.81 -39.21
N ASN A 226 -7.37 -2.71 -40.14
CA ASN A 226 -8.35 -3.71 -40.58
C ASN A 226 -8.65 -4.71 -39.44
N GLN A 227 -9.82 -5.35 -39.51
CA GLN A 227 -10.30 -6.24 -38.46
C GLN A 227 -9.38 -7.43 -38.16
N SER A 228 -8.75 -8.02 -39.19
CA SER A 228 -7.85 -9.16 -38.99
C SER A 228 -6.59 -8.76 -38.21
N THR A 229 -6.04 -7.59 -38.52
CA THR A 229 -4.89 -7.03 -37.80
C THR A 229 -5.28 -6.65 -36.37
N LEU A 230 -6.45 -6.04 -36.18
CA LEU A 230 -6.95 -5.67 -34.85
C LEU A 230 -7.10 -6.91 -33.94
N THR A 231 -7.66 -8.00 -34.47
CA THR A 231 -7.78 -9.27 -33.72
C THR A 231 -6.40 -9.79 -33.30
N GLY A 232 -5.43 -9.83 -34.21
CA GLY A 232 -4.07 -10.27 -33.88
C GLY A 232 -3.38 -9.39 -32.82
N ILE A 233 -3.62 -8.06 -32.84
CA ILE A 233 -3.13 -7.15 -31.80
C ILE A 233 -3.77 -7.49 -30.45
N LYS A 234 -5.10 -7.66 -30.41
CA LYS A 234 -5.81 -8.00 -29.17
C LYS A 234 -5.33 -9.34 -28.59
N GLU A 235 -5.15 -10.37 -29.41
CA GLU A 235 -4.63 -11.67 -28.96
C GLU A 235 -3.26 -11.53 -28.30
N LEU A 236 -2.36 -10.72 -28.86
CA LEU A 236 -1.02 -10.49 -28.30
C LEU A 236 -1.05 -9.74 -26.96
N PHE A 237 -1.84 -8.66 -26.86
CA PHE A 237 -1.89 -7.84 -25.64
C PHE A 237 -2.72 -8.48 -24.51
N LEU A 238 -3.74 -9.27 -24.85
CA LEU A 238 -4.72 -9.76 -23.89
C LEU A 238 -4.44 -11.19 -23.41
N ALA A 239 -3.49 -11.92 -24.00
CA ALA A 239 -3.20 -13.33 -23.70
C ALA A 239 -3.12 -13.64 -22.20
N ASN A 240 -2.51 -12.74 -21.41
CA ASN A 240 -2.35 -12.87 -19.96
C ASN A 240 -3.08 -11.78 -19.15
N ALA A 241 -3.94 -10.99 -19.78
CA ALA A 241 -4.61 -9.86 -19.15
C ALA A 241 -5.89 -10.23 -18.40
N ILE A 242 -6.43 -11.43 -18.67
CA ILE A 242 -7.66 -11.91 -18.03
C ILE A 242 -7.32 -12.31 -16.59
N GLY A 243 -8.07 -11.80 -15.61
CA GLY A 243 -7.87 -12.10 -14.19
C GLY A 243 -8.96 -13.02 -13.62
N PRO A 244 -8.72 -13.71 -12.48
CA PRO A 244 -7.50 -13.67 -11.66
C PRO A 244 -6.28 -14.34 -12.29
N ALA A 245 -5.10 -14.01 -11.78
CA ALA A 245 -3.82 -14.62 -12.12
C ALA A 245 -3.35 -15.53 -10.97
N TYR A 246 -2.79 -16.67 -11.32
CA TYR A 246 -2.31 -17.70 -10.40
C TYR A 246 -0.79 -17.78 -10.43
N PHE A 247 -0.19 -18.00 -9.25
CA PHE A 247 1.25 -18.04 -9.06
C PHE A 247 1.67 -19.21 -8.18
N THR A 248 2.83 -19.79 -8.47
CA THR A 248 3.50 -20.83 -7.66
C THR A 248 4.98 -20.50 -7.53
N GLY A 249 5.55 -20.77 -6.35
CA GLY A 249 6.90 -20.42 -5.90
C GLY A 249 7.91 -19.96 -6.95
N GLU A 250 8.82 -20.86 -7.35
CA GLU A 250 9.93 -20.55 -8.27
C GLU A 250 9.47 -20.20 -9.69
N GLN A 251 8.29 -20.68 -10.11
CA GLN A 251 7.77 -20.44 -11.47
C GLN A 251 7.18 -19.03 -11.62
N GLY A 252 6.73 -18.42 -10.52
CA GLY A 252 6.01 -17.15 -10.56
C GLY A 252 4.63 -17.35 -11.20
N PHE A 253 4.31 -16.56 -12.23
CA PHE A 253 3.03 -16.65 -12.92
C PHE A 253 2.90 -17.99 -13.66
N VAL A 254 1.84 -18.75 -13.36
CA VAL A 254 1.57 -20.05 -14.00
C VAL A 254 0.39 -20.01 -14.95
N SER A 255 -0.66 -19.27 -14.62
CA SER A 255 -1.88 -19.22 -15.42
C SER A 255 -2.82 -18.09 -14.99
N ASN A 256 -3.96 -18.02 -15.66
CA ASN A 256 -5.02 -17.06 -15.38
C ASN A 256 -6.40 -17.73 -15.34
N ALA A 257 -7.47 -16.93 -15.22
CA ALA A 257 -8.86 -17.40 -15.10
C ALA A 257 -9.31 -18.42 -16.16
N GLY A 258 -8.66 -18.44 -17.33
CA GLY A 258 -8.97 -19.42 -18.37
C GLY A 258 -8.48 -20.83 -18.07
N ASN A 259 -7.54 -21.00 -17.13
CA ASN A 259 -6.96 -22.29 -16.76
C ASN A 259 -6.48 -22.27 -15.30
N ILE A 260 -7.30 -22.75 -14.37
CA ILE A 260 -6.90 -22.90 -12.96
C ILE A 260 -5.82 -23.99 -12.88
N PRO A 261 -4.69 -23.79 -12.17
CA PRO A 261 -3.66 -24.83 -12.06
C PRO A 261 -4.20 -26.08 -11.34
N ASP A 262 -3.75 -27.26 -11.77
CA ASP A 262 -4.12 -28.57 -11.18
C ASP A 262 -3.51 -28.82 -9.77
N ASP A 263 -2.89 -27.81 -9.15
CA ASP A 263 -2.34 -27.92 -7.80
C ASP A 263 -3.48 -27.97 -6.77
N GLU A 264 -3.49 -29.00 -5.92
CA GLU A 264 -4.50 -29.21 -4.88
C GLU A 264 -4.63 -28.03 -3.89
N GLY A 265 -3.63 -27.15 -3.83
CA GLY A 265 -3.65 -25.93 -3.03
C GLY A 265 -4.59 -24.85 -3.53
N PHE A 266 -4.95 -24.82 -4.82
CA PHE A 266 -5.93 -23.87 -5.38
C PHE A 266 -7.37 -24.32 -5.10
N THR A 267 -7.71 -24.46 -3.83
CA THR A 267 -9.08 -24.79 -3.39
C THR A 267 -10.02 -23.62 -3.62
N GLN A 268 -11.33 -23.90 -3.72
CA GLN A 268 -12.35 -22.86 -3.87
C GLN A 268 -12.28 -21.81 -2.75
N ASP A 269 -12.08 -22.24 -1.51
CA ASP A 269 -11.97 -21.35 -0.35
C ASP A 269 -10.73 -20.45 -0.43
N PHE A 270 -9.60 -20.98 -0.91
CA PHE A 270 -8.39 -20.18 -1.10
C PHE A 270 -8.57 -19.15 -2.23
N MET A 271 -9.18 -19.57 -3.34
CA MET A 271 -9.43 -18.73 -4.50
C MET A 271 -10.53 -17.68 -4.28
N ASP A 272 -11.40 -17.90 -3.29
CA ASP A 272 -12.47 -16.96 -2.97
C ASP A 272 -11.92 -15.68 -2.35
N MET A 273 -11.72 -14.66 -3.18
CA MET A 273 -11.28 -13.33 -2.73
C MET A 273 -12.45 -12.43 -2.30
N THR A 274 -13.65 -12.96 -2.12
CA THR A 274 -14.79 -12.20 -1.58
C THR A 274 -14.43 -11.62 -0.21
N GLY A 275 -14.80 -10.35 0.03
CA GLY A 275 -14.44 -9.61 1.23
C GLY A 275 -13.13 -8.82 1.14
N LEU A 276 -12.26 -9.09 0.15
CA LEU A 276 -11.05 -8.30 -0.08
C LEU A 276 -11.36 -7.05 -0.91
N SER A 277 -12.00 -6.06 -0.29
CA SER A 277 -12.51 -4.88 -1.00
C SER A 277 -11.52 -3.71 -0.94
N PRO A 278 -10.88 -3.30 -2.06
CA PRO A 278 -10.09 -2.09 -2.09
C PRO A 278 -10.98 -0.86 -1.86
N TRP A 279 -10.35 0.25 -1.48
CA TRP A 279 -11.02 1.53 -1.31
C TRP A 279 -11.41 2.13 -2.67
N ALA A 280 -12.34 3.09 -2.65
CA ALA A 280 -12.64 3.83 -3.86
C ALA A 280 -11.40 4.63 -4.32
N PRO A 281 -11.03 4.59 -5.61
CA PRO A 281 -9.88 5.36 -6.12
C PRO A 281 -9.94 6.85 -5.79
N SER A 282 -11.13 7.44 -5.83
CA SER A 282 -11.36 8.85 -5.48
C SER A 282 -10.98 9.19 -4.03
N GLU A 283 -11.28 8.31 -3.08
CA GLU A 283 -10.92 8.47 -1.66
C GLU A 283 -9.39 8.45 -1.48
N ILE A 284 -8.72 7.48 -2.13
CA ILE A 284 -7.27 7.36 -2.03
C ILE A 284 -6.55 8.49 -2.77
N ASN A 285 -7.14 9.00 -3.85
CA ASN A 285 -6.61 10.17 -4.55
C ASN A 285 -6.65 11.44 -3.67
N GLN A 286 -7.66 11.58 -2.80
CA GLN A 286 -7.83 12.72 -1.89
C GLN A 286 -7.23 12.49 -0.49
N MET A 287 -6.68 11.29 -0.24
CA MET A 287 -6.11 10.91 1.05
C MET A 287 -5.00 11.87 1.48
N THR A 288 -5.05 12.27 2.75
CA THR A 288 -4.01 13.06 3.41
C THR A 288 -3.53 12.35 4.67
N ILE A 289 -2.24 12.48 4.97
CA ILE A 289 -1.64 12.02 6.23
C ILE A 289 -1.11 13.24 6.95
N ILE A 290 -1.48 13.39 8.22
CA ILE A 290 -1.03 14.45 9.12
C ILE A 290 -0.55 13.83 10.42
N PHE A 291 0.41 14.49 11.09
CA PHE A 291 0.77 14.14 12.45
C PHE A 291 -0.37 14.53 13.40
N SER A 292 -0.58 13.73 14.44
CA SER A 292 -1.52 14.05 15.50
C SER A 292 -0.98 15.23 16.30
N THR A 293 -1.73 16.32 16.37
CA THR A 293 -1.38 17.46 17.22
C THR A 293 -1.62 17.11 18.69
N ASP A 294 -0.66 17.39 19.55
CA ASP A 294 -0.69 17.18 21.01
C ASP A 294 -1.70 18.11 21.75
N SER A 295 -2.69 18.63 21.03
CA SER A 295 -3.73 19.52 21.53
C SER A 295 -5.08 19.01 21.07
N THR A 296 -5.93 18.73 22.04
CA THR A 296 -7.36 18.43 21.96
C THR A 296 -8.13 19.27 20.94
N VAL A 297 -8.13 18.93 19.65
CA VAL A 297 -9.22 19.24 18.70
C VAL A 297 -9.19 18.22 17.55
N ILE A 298 -10.24 17.40 17.46
CA ILE A 298 -10.59 16.57 16.30
C ILE A 298 -11.53 17.40 15.41
N ASN A 299 -11.27 17.41 14.10
CA ASN A 299 -12.29 17.34 13.06
C ASN A 299 -11.65 16.71 11.83
#